data_AF-A0A9D1AJE3-F1
#
_entry.id   AF-A0A9D1AJE3-F1
#
_cell.length_a   1.000
_cell.length_b   1.000
_cell.length_c   1.000
_cell.angle_alpha   90.00
_cell.angle_beta   90.00
_cell.angle_gamma   90.00
#
_symmetry.space_group_name_H-M   'P 1'
#
loop_
_entity.id
_entity.type
_entity.pdbx_description
1 polymer ?
#
loop_
_entity_poly.entity_id
_entity_poly.type
_entity_poly.pdbx_seq_one_letter_code
_entity_poly.pdbx_strand_id
1 'polypeptide(L)'
;PARYLNTSDAKELASHCMVDIDPDFVTRVKPGDIMVADYNFGCGSSREHAPLAIKTAGISCVIAKTFARIFYRNAINIGLAILECPEAAEHISAGDEVKVDFDTGVITDLTTGQSFQAQPFPDFIKDIIAKGGLMNSIKG
;
A
#
# COMPACT_ATOMS: atom_id res chain seq x y z
N PRO A 1 10.47 -0.41 -11.32
CA PRO A 1 11.24 -1.41 -12.10
C PRO A 1 12.74 -1.38 -11.75
N ALA A 2 13.47 -2.50 -11.88
CA ALA A 2 14.88 -2.58 -11.48
C ALA A 2 15.79 -1.56 -12.19
N ARG A 3 15.44 -1.18 -13.43
CA ARG A 3 16.12 -0.15 -14.24
C ARG A 3 16.10 1.27 -13.65
N TYR A 4 15.19 1.56 -12.71
CA TYR A 4 15.08 2.87 -12.06
C TYR A 4 15.72 2.89 -10.66
N LEU A 5 16.49 1.87 -10.27
CA LEU A 5 17.10 1.76 -8.94
C LEU A 5 18.41 2.57 -8.78
N ASN A 6 18.77 3.38 -9.77
CA ASN A 6 19.97 4.25 -9.74
C ASN A 6 19.72 5.59 -9.02
N THR A 7 18.46 5.86 -8.64
CA THR A 7 18.04 7.07 -7.95
C THR A 7 17.42 6.72 -6.60
N SER A 8 17.66 7.57 -5.61
CA SER A 8 16.97 7.54 -4.31
C SER A 8 15.88 8.62 -4.22
N ASP A 9 15.62 9.37 -5.30
CA ASP A 9 14.56 10.37 -5.33
C ASP A 9 13.20 9.68 -5.34
N ALA A 10 12.43 9.87 -4.28
CA ALA A 10 11.12 9.26 -4.12
C ALA A 10 10.14 9.68 -5.22
N LYS A 11 10.21 10.91 -5.74
CA LYS A 11 9.33 11.41 -6.81
C LYS A 11 9.68 10.75 -8.15
N GLU A 12 10.96 10.59 -8.43
CA GLU A 12 11.42 9.90 -9.65
C GLU A 12 10.97 8.43 -9.61
N LEU A 13 11.16 7.75 -8.47
CA LEU A 13 10.68 6.38 -8.27
C LEU A 13 9.16 6.27 -8.44
N ALA A 14 8.39 7.20 -7.87
CA ALA A 14 6.94 7.26 -7.98
C ALA A 14 6.46 7.44 -9.43
N SER A 15 7.18 8.24 -10.22
CA SER A 15 6.86 8.48 -11.65
C SER A 15 6.93 7.22 -12.52
N HIS A 16 7.52 6.15 -11.99
CA HIS A 16 7.64 4.83 -12.63
C HIS A 16 6.92 3.72 -11.85
N CYS A 17 6.01 4.08 -10.94
CA CYS A 17 5.25 3.11 -10.16
C CYS A 17 4.34 2.28 -11.09
N MET A 18 4.34 0.96 -10.93
CA MET A 18 3.54 -0.01 -11.69
C MET A 18 3.70 -0.04 -13.23
N VAL A 19 4.58 0.79 -13.81
CA VAL A 19 4.69 1.02 -15.27
C VAL A 19 4.93 -0.24 -16.13
N ASP A 20 5.55 -1.29 -15.57
CA ASP A 20 5.79 -2.54 -16.32
C ASP A 20 4.52 -3.39 -16.48
N ILE A 21 3.50 -3.15 -15.63
CA ILE A 21 2.22 -3.87 -15.62
C ILE A 21 1.11 -2.98 -16.18
N ASP A 22 1.11 -1.72 -15.77
CA ASP A 22 0.13 -0.71 -16.15
C ASP A 22 0.86 0.62 -16.44
N PRO A 23 1.22 0.88 -17.70
CA PRO A 23 1.99 2.06 -18.09
C PRO A 23 1.32 3.39 -17.75
N ASP A 24 -0.01 3.38 -17.67
CA ASP A 24 -0.82 4.56 -17.44
C ASP A 24 -1.17 4.77 -15.96
N PHE A 25 -0.74 3.87 -15.07
CA PHE A 25 -1.05 3.90 -13.64
C PHE A 25 -0.79 5.28 -13.02
N VAL A 26 0.40 5.82 -13.25
CA VAL A 26 0.84 7.11 -12.68
C VAL A 26 0.05 8.31 -13.18
N THR A 27 -0.65 8.16 -14.31
CA THR A 27 -1.50 9.23 -14.87
C THR A 27 -2.91 9.21 -14.27
N ARG A 28 -3.34 8.06 -13.74
CA ARG A 28 -4.69 7.87 -13.17
C ARG A 28 -4.72 7.98 -11.66
N VAL A 29 -3.67 7.53 -10.98
CA VAL A 29 -3.59 7.52 -9.52
C VAL A 29 -3.70 8.94 -8.96
N LYS A 30 -4.49 9.08 -7.90
CA LYS A 30 -4.67 10.32 -7.16
C LYS A 30 -4.28 10.13 -5.69
N PRO A 31 -3.85 11.20 -5.01
CA PRO A 31 -3.63 11.16 -3.57
C PRO A 31 -4.88 10.68 -2.83
N GLY A 32 -4.75 9.61 -2.06
CA GLY A 32 -5.85 9.00 -1.31
C GLY A 32 -6.32 7.66 -1.88
N ASP A 33 -6.00 7.34 -3.13
CA ASP A 33 -6.43 6.11 -3.77
C ASP A 33 -5.94 4.86 -3.03
N ILE A 34 -6.71 3.78 -3.12
CA ILE A 34 -6.39 2.48 -2.53
C ILE A 34 -6.01 1.52 -3.65
N MET A 35 -4.95 0.75 -3.42
CA MET A 35 -4.53 -0.32 -4.32
C MET A 35 -5.03 -1.66 -3.81
N VAL A 36 -5.61 -2.48 -4.69
CA VAL A 36 -6.02 -3.84 -4.37
C VAL A 36 -5.19 -4.83 -5.18
N ALA A 37 -4.75 -5.91 -4.55
CA ALA A 37 -3.93 -6.93 -5.18
C ALA A 37 -4.29 -8.34 -4.72
N ASP A 38 -3.87 -9.34 -5.49
CA ASP A 38 -4.13 -10.74 -5.19
C ASP A 38 -3.09 -11.30 -4.21
N TYR A 39 -2.67 -12.56 -4.39
CA TYR A 39 -1.69 -13.21 -3.53
C TYR A 39 -0.26 -12.70 -3.72
N ASN A 40 0.50 -12.74 -2.62
CA ASN A 40 1.95 -12.54 -2.58
C ASN A 40 2.41 -11.21 -3.21
N PHE A 41 1.65 -10.14 -2.95
CA PHE A 41 1.95 -8.82 -3.48
C PHE A 41 3.33 -8.33 -3.04
N GLY A 42 4.06 -7.70 -3.96
CA GLY A 42 5.44 -7.27 -3.74
C GLY A 42 6.48 -8.40 -3.79
N CYS A 43 6.12 -9.59 -4.32
CA CYS A 43 7.09 -10.66 -4.52
C CYS A 43 8.27 -10.22 -5.41
N GLY A 44 9.46 -10.72 -5.08
CA GLY A 44 10.71 -10.31 -5.74
C GLY A 44 11.21 -8.91 -5.36
N SER A 45 10.40 -8.08 -4.69
CA SER A 45 10.86 -6.78 -4.17
C SER A 45 11.62 -6.97 -2.86
N SER A 46 12.95 -6.96 -2.95
CA SER A 46 13.82 -6.99 -1.77
C SER A 46 14.12 -5.61 -1.19
N ARG A 47 13.90 -4.53 -1.96
CA ARG A 47 14.31 -3.16 -1.62
C ARG A 47 13.13 -2.30 -1.17
N GLU A 48 13.42 -1.24 -0.42
CA GLU A 48 12.44 -0.28 0.07
C GLU A 48 11.88 0.65 -1.02
N HIS A 49 12.49 0.65 -2.22
CA HIS A 49 12.05 1.48 -3.34
C HIS A 49 10.62 1.19 -3.80
N ALA A 50 10.18 -0.08 -3.80
CA ALA A 50 8.83 -0.42 -4.23
C ALA A 50 7.74 0.17 -3.32
N PRO A 51 7.75 -0.06 -1.98
CA PRO A 51 6.77 0.58 -1.11
C PRO A 51 6.92 2.11 -1.08
N LEU A 52 8.15 2.64 -1.20
CA LEU A 52 8.36 4.08 -1.30
C LEU A 52 7.73 4.69 -2.55
N ALA A 53 7.86 4.04 -3.71
CA ALA A 53 7.26 4.48 -4.97
C ALA A 53 5.72 4.45 -4.88
N ILE A 54 5.14 3.40 -4.30
CA ILE A 54 3.69 3.27 -4.10
C ILE A 54 3.17 4.39 -3.19
N LYS A 55 3.79 4.58 -2.02
CA LYS A 55 3.43 5.64 -1.08
C LYS A 55 3.54 7.02 -1.72
N THR A 56 4.64 7.28 -2.42
CA THR A 56 4.92 8.59 -3.02
C THR A 56 4.05 8.87 -4.25
N ALA A 57 3.54 7.83 -4.93
CA ALA A 57 2.54 7.98 -5.98
C ALA A 57 1.16 8.43 -5.46
N GLY A 58 0.95 8.45 -4.15
CA GLY A 58 -0.28 8.93 -3.52
C GLY A 58 -1.22 7.84 -3.01
N ILE A 59 -0.82 6.57 -3.09
CA ILE A 59 -1.60 5.46 -2.54
C ILE A 59 -1.64 5.56 -1.02
N SER A 60 -2.85 5.57 -0.47
CA SER A 60 -3.11 5.67 0.97
C SER A 60 -2.99 4.31 1.67
N CYS A 61 -3.38 3.24 0.99
CA CYS A 61 -3.36 1.87 1.49
C CYS A 61 -3.24 0.86 0.35
N VAL A 62 -2.57 -0.27 0.63
CA VAL A 62 -2.64 -1.48 -0.22
C VAL A 62 -3.40 -2.57 0.52
N ILE A 63 -4.46 -3.09 -0.09
CA ILE A 63 -5.19 -4.28 0.38
C ILE A 63 -4.76 -5.45 -0.50
N ALA A 64 -4.35 -6.55 0.09
CA ALA A 64 -4.02 -7.76 -0.68
C ALA A 64 -4.56 -9.01 -0.01
N LYS A 65 -4.62 -10.12 -0.76
CA LYS A 65 -4.88 -11.43 -0.12
C LYS A 65 -3.72 -11.82 0.79
N THR A 66 -2.49 -11.65 0.31
CA THR A 66 -1.26 -11.82 1.09
C THR A 66 -0.14 -10.94 0.55
N PHE A 67 0.84 -10.60 1.39
CA PHE A 67 2.06 -9.90 0.97
C PHE A 67 3.29 -10.79 1.04
N ALA A 68 4.26 -10.51 0.16
CA ALA A 68 5.60 -11.06 0.31
C ALA A 68 6.24 -10.54 1.60
N ARG A 69 6.80 -11.42 2.43
CA ARG A 69 7.32 -11.10 3.77
C ARG A 69 8.30 -9.92 3.80
N ILE A 70 9.17 -9.80 2.80
CA ILE A 70 10.14 -8.69 2.72
C ILE A 70 9.44 -7.37 2.39
N PHE A 71 8.51 -7.39 1.44
CA PHE A 71 7.70 -6.22 1.10
C PHE A 71 6.89 -5.75 2.30
N TYR A 72 6.25 -6.68 3.03
CA TYR A 72 5.46 -6.38 4.22
C TYR A 72 6.25 -5.55 5.25
N ARG A 73 7.45 -6.02 5.61
CA ARG A 73 8.33 -5.31 6.53
C ARG A 73 8.75 -3.94 5.99
N ASN A 74 9.14 -3.87 4.72
CA ASN A 74 9.61 -2.62 4.10
C ASN A 74 8.46 -1.58 3.99
N ALA A 75 7.22 -2.01 3.74
CA ALA A 75 6.06 -1.14 3.72
C ALA A 75 5.85 -0.46 5.08
N ILE A 76 5.87 -1.22 6.18
CA ILE A 76 5.77 -0.68 7.53
C ILE A 76 6.91 0.30 7.83
N ASN A 77 8.15 -0.06 7.49
CA ASN A 77 9.32 0.81 7.71
C ASN A 77 9.18 2.17 7.03
N ILE A 78 8.65 2.17 5.80
CA ILE A 78 8.41 3.37 4.98
C ILE A 78 7.09 4.07 5.36
N GLY A 79 6.28 3.46 6.23
CA GLY A 79 4.97 3.98 6.65
C GLY A 79 3.95 3.97 5.51
N LEU A 80 3.98 2.94 4.65
CA LEU A 80 2.91 2.58 3.73
C LEU A 80 1.96 1.63 4.44
N ALA A 81 0.67 1.99 4.55
CA ALA A 81 -0.33 1.13 5.15
C ALA A 81 -0.65 -0.06 4.24
N ILE A 82 -0.63 -1.27 4.80
CA ILE A 82 -0.94 -2.52 4.08
C ILE A 82 -1.86 -3.43 4.90
N LEU A 83 -2.93 -3.95 4.30
CA LEU A 83 -3.88 -4.84 4.97
C LEU A 83 -4.03 -6.15 4.21
N GLU A 84 -3.88 -7.27 4.93
CA GLU A 84 -4.24 -8.59 4.40
C GLU A 84 -5.73 -8.83 4.66
N CYS A 85 -6.51 -8.93 3.58
CA CYS A 85 -7.93 -9.24 3.63
C CYS A 85 -8.33 -9.97 2.33
N PRO A 86 -8.29 -11.32 2.32
CA PRO A 86 -8.60 -12.09 1.12
C PRO A 86 -9.99 -11.82 0.56
N GLU A 87 -10.98 -11.61 1.43
CA GLU A 87 -12.37 -11.33 1.01
C GLU A 87 -12.48 -9.96 0.33
N ALA A 88 -11.91 -8.91 0.93
CA ALA A 88 -11.92 -7.58 0.32
C ALA A 88 -11.20 -7.58 -1.04
N ALA A 89 -10.04 -8.24 -1.13
CA ALA A 89 -9.27 -8.32 -2.37
C ALA A 89 -9.94 -9.15 -3.48
N GLU A 90 -10.87 -10.05 -3.14
CA GLU A 90 -11.67 -10.80 -4.11
C GLU A 90 -12.87 -10.00 -4.64
N HIS A 91 -13.46 -9.13 -3.82
CA HIS A 91 -14.74 -8.48 -4.15
C HIS A 91 -14.59 -7.02 -4.61
N ILE A 92 -13.59 -6.29 -4.12
CA ILE A 92 -13.37 -4.89 -4.49
C ILE A 92 -12.84 -4.83 -5.93
N SER A 93 -13.51 -4.02 -6.75
CA SER A 93 -13.16 -3.80 -8.15
C SER A 93 -12.49 -2.45 -8.37
N ALA A 94 -11.72 -2.33 -9.46
CA ALA A 94 -11.13 -1.06 -9.85
C ALA A 94 -12.23 -0.02 -10.13
N GLY A 95 -12.13 1.13 -9.46
CA GLY A 95 -13.13 2.20 -9.55
C GLY A 95 -14.10 2.27 -8.36
N ASP A 96 -14.07 1.28 -7.46
CA ASP A 96 -14.88 1.33 -6.25
C ASP A 96 -14.38 2.37 -5.25
N GLU A 97 -15.32 3.02 -4.56
CA GLU A 97 -15.01 3.91 -3.45
C GLU A 97 -14.89 3.10 -2.17
N VAL A 98 -13.68 2.99 -1.62
CA VAL A 98 -13.40 2.15 -0.46
C VAL A 98 -13.01 3.00 0.74
N LYS A 99 -13.61 2.69 1.89
CA LYS A 99 -13.24 3.25 3.18
C LYS A 99 -12.54 2.19 4.02
N VAL A 100 -11.45 2.57 4.67
CA VAL A 100 -10.70 1.69 5.59
C VAL A 100 -10.64 2.35 6.96
N ASP A 101 -11.05 1.61 7.98
CA ASP A 101 -10.83 1.95 9.38
C ASP A 101 -9.64 1.13 9.90
N PHE A 102 -8.50 1.78 10.10
CA PHE A 102 -7.28 1.12 10.56
C PHE A 102 -7.29 0.73 12.04
N ASP A 103 -8.17 1.34 12.85
CA ASP A 103 -8.29 1.01 14.27
C ASP A 103 -9.05 -0.30 14.46
N THR A 104 -10.12 -0.49 13.69
CA THR A 104 -10.96 -1.69 13.79
C THR A 104 -10.58 -2.76 12.76
N GLY A 105 -9.88 -2.39 11.68
CA GLY A 105 -9.60 -3.26 10.54
C GLY A 105 -10.78 -3.43 9.59
N VAL A 106 -11.86 -2.67 9.77
CA VAL A 106 -13.05 -2.75 8.91
C VAL A 106 -12.78 -2.05 7.58
N ILE A 107 -13.06 -2.76 6.48
CA ILE A 107 -12.99 -2.25 5.11
C ILE A 107 -14.42 -2.22 4.58
N THR A 108 -14.89 -1.05 4.14
CA THR A 108 -16.22 -0.89 3.56
C THR A 108 -16.07 -0.45 2.11
N ASP A 109 -16.63 -1.24 1.20
CA ASP A 109 -16.87 -0.81 -0.17
C ASP A 109 -18.16 0.00 -0.19
N LEU A 110 -18.04 1.30 -0.44
CA LEU A 110 -19.16 2.26 -0.46
C LEU A 110 -19.97 2.15 -1.74
N THR A 111 -19.40 1.61 -2.82
CA THR A 111 -20.09 1.39 -4.09
C THR A 111 -21.11 0.26 -3.94
N THR A 112 -20.69 -0.86 -3.35
CA THR A 112 -21.53 -2.06 -3.22
C THR A 112 -22.25 -2.15 -1.87
N GLY A 113 -21.77 -1.43 -0.86
CA GLY A 113 -22.24 -1.52 0.53
C GLY A 113 -21.68 -2.72 1.30
N GLN A 114 -20.80 -3.52 0.70
CA GLN A 114 -20.18 -4.67 1.36
C GLN A 114 -19.16 -4.21 2.41
N SER A 115 -18.97 -5.02 3.45
CA SER A 115 -17.96 -4.79 4.47
C SER A 115 -17.18 -6.06 4.77
N PHE A 116 -15.89 -5.90 5.01
CA PHE A 116 -14.92 -6.96 5.22
C PHE A 116 -14.08 -6.66 6.47
N GLN A 117 -13.52 -7.70 7.08
CA GLN A 117 -12.72 -7.58 8.29
C GLN A 117 -11.27 -8.00 8.00
N ALA A 118 -10.36 -7.04 8.05
CA ALA A 118 -8.92 -7.29 8.10
C ALA A 118 -8.46 -7.44 9.56
N GLN A 119 -7.24 -7.93 9.76
CA GLN A 119 -6.60 -7.82 11.08
C GLN A 119 -6.27 -6.33 11.35
N PRO A 120 -6.73 -5.75 12.47
CA PRO A 120 -6.39 -4.38 12.82
C PRO A 120 -4.90 -4.26 13.07
N PHE A 121 -4.35 -3.06 12.81
CA PHE A 121 -2.95 -2.83 13.15
C PHE A 121 -2.77 -2.77 14.67
N PRO A 122 -1.75 -3.46 15.22
CA PRO A 122 -1.28 -3.18 16.56
C PRO A 122 -0.93 -1.70 16.72
N ASP A 123 -1.14 -1.14 17.92
CA ASP A 123 -0.96 0.30 18.18
C ASP A 123 0.43 0.82 17.77
N PHE A 124 1.48 0.02 17.95
CA PHE A 124 2.83 0.41 17.54
C PHE A 124 2.98 0.56 16.01
N ILE A 125 2.28 -0.25 15.21
CA ILE A 125 2.29 -0.12 13.75
C ILE A 125 1.49 1.11 13.33
N LYS A 126 0.37 1.38 14.00
CA LYS A 126 -0.42 2.60 13.76
C LYS A 126 0.41 3.86 14.01
N ASP A 127 1.17 3.90 15.10
CA ASP A 127 2.07 5.03 15.41
C ASP A 127 3.16 5.20 14.34
N ILE A 128 3.77 4.10 13.88
CA ILE A 128 4.76 4.11 12.80
C ILE A 128 4.16 4.71 11.51
N ILE A 129 2.98 4.25 11.10
CA ILE A 129 2.32 4.73 9.88
C ILE A 129 1.92 6.21 10.03
N ALA A 130 1.34 6.58 11.17
CA ALA A 130 0.92 7.96 11.46
C ALA A 130 2.10 8.95 11.44
N LYS A 131 3.27 8.53 11.92
CA LYS A 131 4.51 9.32 11.85
C LYS A 131 5.23 9.21 10.51
N GLY A 132 4.65 8.49 9.55
CA GLY A 132 5.15 8.39 8.18
C GLY A 132 6.34 7.46 8.01
N GLY A 133 6.58 6.55 8.95
CA GLY A 133 7.63 5.53 8.88
C GLY A 133 8.39 5.34 10.19
N LEU A 134 9.09 4.21 10.30
CA LEU A 134 9.75 3.76 11.53
C LEU A 134 10.85 4.73 11.98
N MET A 135 11.61 5.28 11.02
CA MET A 135 12.66 6.24 11.35
C MET A 135 12.13 7.53 11.96
N ASN A 136 10.91 7.93 11.61
CA ASN A 136 10.27 9.11 12.20
C ASN A 136 9.64 8.79 13.55
N SER A 137 9.18 7.54 13.77
CA SER A 137 8.61 7.14 15.05
C SER A 137 9.63 7.05 16.19
N ILE A 138 10.89 6.73 15.87
CA ILE A 138 11.99 6.61 16.83
C ILE A 138 12.66 7.96 17.14
N LYS A 139 12.48 8.98 16.28
CA LYS A 139 13.02 10.35 16.49
C LYS A 139 12.18 11.20 17.46
N GLY A 140 11.15 10.61 18.06
CA GLY A 140 10.28 11.23 19.05
C GLY A 140 10.96 11.46 20.40
#